data_AF-A0A0N0IWU2-F1
#
_entry.id   AF-A0A0N0IWU2-F1
#
_cell.length_a   1.000
_cell.length_b   1.000
_cell.length_c   1.000
_cell.angle_alpha   90.00
_cell.angle_beta   90.00
_cell.angle_gamma   90.00
#
_symmetry.space_group_name_H-M   'P 1'
#
loop_
_entity.id
_entity.type
_entity.pdbx_description
1 polymer ?
#
loop_
_entity_poly.entity_id
_entity_poly.type
_entity_poly.pdbx_seq_one_letter_code
_entity_poly.pdbx_strand_id
1 'polypeptide(L)'
;MENENNPNFEDFINFVNQTREEKKQEINTELYEKISLCVDQIIEFRQSKDPGLFITTLQKLKEVALECDIDEVTNVLLYERIYATHSKEYSEFFSDIVVPHMYGKSKKENFQYIENIIFTPEDSKREQALVIYLKIAKEHGEHQRKILNFVEQNYQQFSKNQKVLFCMLTDEILSHSPHANRIKKLMNIKEYSLTYGGDDTHESNQEHKSPNKKWWEFWK
;
A
#
# COMPACT_ATOMS: atom_id res chain seq x y z
N MET A 1 -0.67 -46.69 13.02
CA MET A 1 0.26 -45.83 12.25
C MET A 1 -0.38 -44.46 12.23
N GLU A 2 -0.02 -43.64 13.21
CA GLU A 2 -0.48 -42.26 13.31
C GLU A 2 0.30 -41.43 12.29
N ASN A 3 -0.39 -40.52 11.58
CA ASN A 3 0.22 -39.64 10.59
C ASN A 3 1.15 -38.63 11.28
N GLU A 4 2.45 -38.93 11.34
CA GLU A 4 3.51 -38.08 11.89
C GLU A 4 3.86 -36.84 11.04
N ASN A 5 3.10 -36.51 10.00
CA ASN A 5 3.47 -35.46 9.02
C ASN A 5 2.51 -34.25 8.93
N ASN A 6 1.59 -34.08 9.88
CA ASN A 6 0.83 -32.82 9.92
C ASN A 6 1.56 -31.77 10.76
N PRO A 7 1.97 -30.62 10.18
CA PRO A 7 2.56 -29.54 10.96
C PRO A 7 1.58 -29.13 12.04
N ASN A 8 2.08 -29.07 13.27
CA ASN A 8 1.28 -28.65 14.41
C ASN A 8 1.17 -27.10 14.42
N PHE A 9 0.39 -26.57 15.36
CA PHE A 9 0.21 -25.13 15.47
C PHE A 9 1.52 -24.38 15.78
N GLU A 10 2.43 -24.99 16.53
CA GLU A 10 3.74 -24.41 16.85
C GLU A 10 4.63 -24.30 15.60
N ASP A 11 4.58 -25.29 14.72
CA ASP A 11 5.25 -25.25 13.41
C ASP A 11 4.73 -24.10 12.54
N PHE A 12 3.42 -23.86 12.56
CA PHE A 12 2.82 -22.71 11.86
C PHE A 12 3.28 -21.37 12.45
N ILE A 13 3.29 -21.23 13.78
CA ILE A 13 3.76 -20.00 14.43
C ILE A 13 5.24 -19.75 14.15
N ASN A 14 6.06 -20.79 14.18
CA ASN A 14 7.49 -20.70 13.85
C ASN A 14 7.69 -20.27 12.39
N PHE A 15 6.93 -20.83 11.46
CA PHE A 15 6.96 -20.43 10.05
C PHE A 15 6.58 -18.95 9.85
N VAL A 16 5.51 -18.48 10.52
CA VAL A 16 5.08 -17.07 10.46
C VAL A 16 6.16 -16.14 11.01
N ASN A 17 6.75 -16.49 12.16
CA ASN A 17 7.81 -15.68 12.78
C ASN A 17 9.08 -15.66 11.93
N GLN A 18 9.48 -16.80 11.36
CA GLN A 18 10.62 -16.87 10.45
C GLN A 18 10.40 -16.00 9.21
N THR A 19 9.23 -16.13 8.57
CA THR A 19 8.88 -15.30 7.39
C THR A 19 8.94 -13.82 7.74
N ARG A 20 8.47 -13.42 8.92
CA ARG A 20 8.54 -12.03 9.39
C ARG A 20 9.99 -11.55 9.50
N GLU A 21 10.85 -12.31 10.18
CA GLU A 21 12.25 -11.91 10.36
C GLU A 21 12.99 -11.82 9.02
N GLU A 22 12.76 -12.78 8.11
CA GLU A 22 13.29 -12.74 6.74
C GLU A 22 12.84 -11.46 6.01
N LYS A 23 11.54 -11.12 6.09
CA LYS A 23 11.00 -9.91 5.46
C LYS A 23 11.47 -8.62 6.13
N LYS A 24 11.73 -8.65 7.43
CA LYS A 24 12.31 -7.51 8.15
C LYS A 24 13.74 -7.22 7.70
N GLN A 25 14.51 -8.25 7.33
CA GLN A 25 15.87 -8.09 6.81
C GLN A 25 15.90 -7.49 5.39
N GLU A 26 14.79 -7.51 4.66
CA GLU A 26 14.67 -6.91 3.31
C GLU A 26 14.41 -5.39 3.35
N ILE A 27 14.15 -4.80 4.53
CA ILE A 27 13.88 -3.36 4.68
C ILE A 27 15.00 -2.66 5.44
N ASN A 28 15.01 -1.32 5.37
CA ASN A 28 15.85 -0.50 6.23
C ASN A 28 15.33 -0.56 7.68
N THR A 29 15.85 -1.50 8.46
CA THR A 29 15.43 -1.74 9.85
C THR A 29 15.67 -0.53 10.76
N GLU A 30 16.76 0.22 10.55
CA GLU A 30 17.03 1.42 11.34
C GLU A 30 15.97 2.50 11.09
N LEU A 31 15.58 2.69 9.82
CA LEU A 31 14.50 3.60 9.45
C LEU A 31 13.17 3.15 10.05
N TYR A 32 12.86 1.84 9.97
CA TYR A 32 11.65 1.28 10.58
C TYR A 32 11.60 1.57 12.08
N GLU A 33 12.66 1.25 12.82
CA GLU A 33 12.72 1.46 14.28
C GLU A 33 12.58 2.95 14.66
N LYS A 34 13.24 3.84 13.91
CA LYS A 34 13.10 5.30 14.10
C LYS A 34 11.67 5.77 13.91
N ILE A 35 10.99 5.28 12.86
CA ILE A 35 9.61 5.64 12.57
C ILE A 35 8.67 5.05 13.62
N SER A 36 8.79 3.76 13.94
CA SER A 36 7.97 3.09 14.97
C SER A 36 8.06 3.81 16.31
N LEU A 37 9.27 4.19 16.75
CA LEU A 37 9.45 4.96 17.97
C LEU A 37 8.69 6.30 17.94
N CYS A 38 8.70 7.00 16.80
CA CYS A 38 7.96 8.24 16.65
C CYS A 38 6.43 8.00 16.67
N VAL A 39 5.96 6.94 16.01
CA VAL A 39 4.54 6.58 15.99
C VAL A 39 4.06 6.23 17.40
N ASP A 40 4.83 5.43 18.15
CA ASP A 40 4.53 5.06 19.53
C ASP A 40 4.48 6.28 20.45
N GLN A 41 5.41 7.22 20.31
CA GLN A 41 5.40 8.48 21.06
C GLN A 41 4.19 9.36 20.73
N ILE A 42 3.67 9.33 19.49
CA ILE A 42 2.43 10.02 19.13
C ILE A 42 1.21 9.32 19.76
N ILE A 43 1.20 7.99 19.83
CA ILE A 43 0.16 7.23 20.54
C ILE A 43 0.19 7.57 22.03
N GLU A 44 1.37 7.59 22.65
CA GLU A 44 1.58 7.98 24.04
C GLU A 44 1.10 9.41 24.30
N PHE A 45 1.39 10.35 23.39
CA PHE A 45 0.83 11.70 23.46
C PHE A 45 -0.71 11.70 23.48
N ARG A 46 -1.38 10.87 22.65
CA ARG A 46 -2.85 10.80 22.66
C ARG A 46 -3.41 10.36 24.02
N GLN A 47 -2.63 9.61 24.79
CA GLN A 47 -3.00 9.16 26.14
C GLN A 47 -2.65 10.19 27.22
N SER A 48 -1.42 10.70 27.22
CA SER A 48 -0.86 11.62 28.24
C SER A 48 -1.27 13.08 28.05
N LYS A 49 -1.60 13.47 26.81
CA LYS A 49 -1.86 14.84 26.35
C LYS A 49 -0.70 15.82 26.58
N ASP A 50 0.54 15.34 26.69
CA ASP A 50 1.74 16.20 26.80
C ASP A 50 2.14 16.84 25.45
N PRO A 51 1.93 18.16 25.26
CA PRO A 51 2.26 18.83 24.01
C PRO A 51 3.77 18.85 23.71
N GLY A 52 4.63 18.79 24.74
CA GLY A 52 6.08 18.81 24.58
C GLY A 52 6.59 17.55 23.89
N LEU A 53 6.08 16.39 24.29
CA LEU A 53 6.34 15.11 23.63
C LEU A 53 5.92 15.18 22.16
N PHE A 54 4.70 15.66 21.88
CA PHE A 54 4.19 15.75 20.50
C PHE A 54 5.06 16.60 19.59
N ILE A 55 5.46 17.80 20.02
CA ILE A 55 6.30 18.71 19.22
C ILE A 55 7.66 18.05 18.95
N THR A 56 8.28 17.48 19.97
CA THR A 56 9.59 16.82 19.87
C THR A 56 9.54 15.64 18.91
N THR A 57 8.49 14.84 18.98
CA THR A 57 8.30 13.68 18.10
C THR A 57 8.07 14.09 16.65
N LEU A 58 7.27 15.14 16.40
CA LEU A 58 7.10 15.66 15.05
C LEU A 58 8.40 16.26 14.47
N GLN A 59 9.27 16.83 15.30
CA GLN A 59 10.59 17.29 14.86
C GLN A 59 11.46 16.11 14.43
N LYS A 60 11.56 15.05 15.26
CA LYS A 60 12.28 13.83 14.91
C LYS A 60 11.76 13.21 13.61
N LEU A 61 10.44 13.11 13.45
CA LEU A 61 9.84 12.55 12.25
C LEU A 61 10.17 13.38 11.00
N LYS A 62 10.22 14.72 11.13
CA LYS A 62 10.65 15.62 10.05
C LYS A 62 12.14 15.48 9.72
N GLU A 63 12.99 15.24 10.70
CA GLU A 63 14.42 14.98 10.50
C GLU A 63 14.61 13.67 9.73
N VAL A 64 13.96 12.60 10.16
CA VAL A 64 13.93 11.32 9.42
C VAL A 64 13.46 11.53 7.98
N ALA A 65 12.39 12.30 7.77
CA ALA A 65 11.85 12.61 6.43
C ALA A 65 12.81 13.36 5.51
N LEU A 66 13.80 14.09 6.05
CA LEU A 66 14.78 14.82 5.26
C LEU A 66 15.93 13.93 4.78
N GLU A 67 16.15 12.81 5.46
CA GLU A 67 17.31 11.93 5.26
C GLU A 67 16.95 10.62 4.54
N CYS A 68 15.67 10.25 4.51
CA CYS A 68 15.23 8.96 3.97
C CYS A 68 14.93 8.95 2.47
N ASP A 69 15.17 7.81 1.82
CA ASP A 69 14.63 7.52 0.49
C ASP A 69 13.14 7.13 0.58
N ILE A 70 12.32 7.65 -0.33
CA ILE A 70 10.89 7.35 -0.39
C ILE A 70 10.64 5.88 -0.72
N ASP A 71 11.52 5.26 -1.51
CA ASP A 71 11.40 3.84 -1.85
C ASP A 71 11.61 2.98 -0.59
N GLU A 72 12.53 3.38 0.30
CA GLU A 72 12.73 2.75 1.60
C GLU A 72 11.53 2.95 2.52
N VAL A 73 10.96 4.17 2.56
CA VAL A 73 9.72 4.44 3.32
C VAL A 73 8.56 3.59 2.79
N THR A 74 8.45 3.41 1.48
CA THR A 74 7.45 2.54 0.85
C THR A 74 7.61 1.10 1.34
N ASN A 75 8.85 0.59 1.38
CA ASN A 75 9.13 -0.75 1.87
C ASN A 75 8.79 -0.93 3.35
N VAL A 76 9.10 0.08 4.19
CA VAL A 76 8.72 0.11 5.60
C VAL A 76 7.20 0.05 5.77
N LEU A 77 6.45 0.86 5.03
CA LEU A 77 4.99 0.86 5.07
C LEU A 77 4.39 -0.49 4.63
N LEU A 78 4.94 -1.09 3.57
CA LEU A 78 4.50 -2.40 3.10
C LEU A 78 4.79 -3.49 4.14
N TYR A 79 5.99 -3.49 4.73
CA TYR A 79 6.34 -4.42 5.79
C TYR A 79 5.38 -4.32 6.98
N GLU A 80 5.12 -3.10 7.46
CA GLU A 80 4.24 -2.86 8.60
C GLU A 80 2.81 -3.36 8.33
N ARG A 81 2.30 -3.15 7.11
CA ARG A 81 0.93 -3.57 6.76
C ARG A 81 0.77 -5.08 6.49
N ILE A 82 1.85 -5.78 6.12
CA ILE A 82 1.76 -7.17 5.65
C ILE A 82 2.33 -8.16 6.67
N TYR A 83 3.45 -7.84 7.32
CA TYR A 83 4.23 -8.82 8.09
C TYR A 83 4.41 -8.47 9.58
N ALA A 84 4.26 -7.20 9.97
CA ALA A 84 4.46 -6.82 11.37
C ALA A 84 3.52 -7.53 12.35
N THR A 85 3.94 -7.65 13.60
CA THR A 85 3.15 -8.23 14.70
C THR A 85 2.01 -7.35 15.17
N HIS A 86 2.01 -6.08 14.80
CA HIS A 86 1.07 -5.11 15.34
C HIS A 86 -0.36 -5.35 14.83
N SER A 87 -1.32 -4.79 15.54
CA SER A 87 -2.73 -4.87 15.12
C SER A 87 -2.97 -4.07 13.85
N LYS A 88 -4.05 -4.39 13.13
CA LYS A 88 -4.45 -3.66 11.93
C LYS A 88 -4.63 -2.17 12.20
N GLU A 89 -5.20 -1.82 13.36
CA GLU A 89 -5.40 -0.44 13.80
C GLU A 89 -4.07 0.30 13.97
N TYR A 90 -3.04 -0.38 14.51
CA TYR A 90 -1.71 0.19 14.61
C TYR A 90 -1.11 0.43 13.22
N SER A 91 -1.13 -0.54 12.32
CA SER A 91 -0.55 -0.40 10.99
C SER A 91 -1.26 0.70 10.16
N GLU A 92 -2.56 0.85 10.35
CA GLU A 92 -3.35 1.92 9.75
C GLU A 92 -2.93 3.29 10.30
N PHE A 93 -2.83 3.40 11.63
CA PHE A 93 -2.35 4.60 12.31
C PHE A 93 -0.91 4.96 11.90
N PHE A 94 -0.04 3.96 11.83
CA PHE A 94 1.35 4.11 11.37
C PHE A 94 1.37 4.73 9.98
N SER A 95 0.54 4.23 9.06
CA SER A 95 0.40 4.80 7.71
C SER A 95 -0.13 6.25 7.74
N ASP A 96 -1.11 6.55 8.58
CA ASP A 96 -1.71 7.89 8.70
C ASP A 96 -0.75 8.93 9.28
N ILE A 97 0.26 8.50 10.05
CA ILE A 97 1.33 9.39 10.50
C ILE A 97 2.43 9.50 9.43
N VAL A 98 2.87 8.38 8.86
CA VAL A 98 4.04 8.36 7.99
C VAL A 98 3.77 8.99 6.64
N VAL A 99 2.62 8.72 6.01
CA VAL A 99 2.32 9.21 4.66
C VAL A 99 2.32 10.75 4.58
N PRO A 100 1.61 11.49 5.46
CA PRO A 100 1.65 12.96 5.44
C PRO A 100 3.06 13.53 5.66
N HIS A 101 3.86 12.89 6.51
CA HIS A 101 5.15 13.46 6.90
C HIS A 101 6.30 13.13 5.95
N MET A 102 6.28 11.93 5.33
CA MET A 102 7.38 11.48 4.47
C MET A 102 7.16 11.82 2.99
N TYR A 103 5.91 11.84 2.51
CA TYR A 103 5.64 12.04 1.07
C TYR A 103 5.44 13.51 0.67
N GLY A 104 5.16 14.42 1.60
CA GLY A 104 4.86 15.84 1.30
C GLY A 104 6.07 16.70 0.91
N LYS A 105 7.29 16.17 1.05
CA LYS A 105 8.53 16.83 0.59
C LYS A 105 9.16 16.13 -0.62
N SER A 106 8.47 15.15 -1.19
CA SER A 106 8.90 14.41 -2.37
C SER A 106 9.06 15.35 -3.56
N LYS A 107 10.26 15.94 -3.72
CA LYS A 107 10.62 16.66 -4.94
C LYS A 107 10.75 15.71 -6.14
N LYS A 108 10.84 14.41 -5.89
CA LYS A 108 10.78 13.40 -6.93
C LYS A 108 9.31 13.14 -7.23
N GLU A 109 8.85 13.74 -8.31
CA GLU A 109 7.63 13.36 -9.03
C GLU A 109 7.69 11.89 -9.54
N ASN A 110 8.50 11.01 -8.96
CA ASN A 110 8.70 9.65 -9.41
C ASN A 110 8.16 8.65 -8.38
N PHE A 111 6.88 8.34 -8.53
CA PHE A 111 6.22 7.25 -7.81
C PHE A 111 6.40 5.90 -8.53
N GLN A 112 7.30 5.82 -9.52
CA GLN A 112 7.48 4.62 -10.32
C GLN A 112 7.77 3.38 -9.49
N TYR A 113 8.47 3.52 -8.36
CA TYR A 113 8.71 2.40 -7.46
C TYR A 113 7.41 1.77 -6.93
N ILE A 114 6.54 2.57 -6.29
CA ILE A 114 5.25 2.09 -5.78
C ILE A 114 4.30 1.70 -6.92
N GLU A 115 4.33 2.42 -8.04
CA GLU A 115 3.57 2.10 -9.26
C GLU A 115 3.96 0.73 -9.85
N ASN A 116 5.26 0.37 -9.83
CA ASN A 116 5.73 -0.95 -10.25
C ASN A 116 5.24 -2.04 -9.28
N ILE A 117 5.22 -1.76 -7.97
CA ILE A 117 4.74 -2.71 -6.97
C ILE A 117 3.24 -3.01 -7.13
N ILE A 118 2.43 -2.05 -7.57
CA ILE A 118 1.00 -2.25 -7.86
C ILE A 118 0.75 -3.35 -8.93
N PHE A 119 1.76 -3.70 -9.72
CA PHE A 119 1.67 -4.76 -10.74
C PHE A 119 2.53 -5.99 -10.44
N THR A 120 3.07 -6.13 -9.23
CA THR A 120 3.80 -7.35 -8.86
C THR A 120 2.85 -8.56 -8.80
N PRO A 121 3.37 -9.79 -8.98
CA PRO A 121 2.57 -11.00 -8.88
C PRO A 121 2.14 -11.34 -7.45
N GLU A 122 2.70 -10.69 -6.43
CA GLU A 122 2.37 -10.95 -5.03
C GLU A 122 1.11 -10.17 -4.62
N ASP A 123 -0.02 -10.88 -4.47
CA ASP A 123 -1.35 -10.30 -4.26
C ASP A 123 -1.43 -9.31 -3.09
N SER A 124 -0.92 -9.71 -1.92
CA SER A 124 -0.93 -8.87 -0.73
C SER A 124 -0.12 -7.59 -0.95
N LYS A 125 1.06 -7.70 -1.56
CA LYS A 125 1.98 -6.58 -1.78
C LYS A 125 1.42 -5.57 -2.79
N ARG A 126 0.86 -6.04 -3.92
CA ARG A 126 0.24 -5.17 -4.93
C ARG A 126 -1.01 -4.45 -4.42
N GLU A 127 -1.79 -5.11 -3.55
CA GLU A 127 -2.97 -4.55 -2.91
C GLU A 127 -2.59 -3.46 -1.91
N GLN A 128 -1.65 -3.74 -1.00
CA GLN A 128 -1.20 -2.75 0.00
C GLN A 128 -0.47 -1.56 -0.64
N ALA A 129 0.27 -1.78 -1.73
CA ALA A 129 0.87 -0.68 -2.49
C ALA A 129 -0.19 0.27 -3.04
N LEU A 130 -1.31 -0.25 -3.57
CA LEU A 130 -2.42 0.59 -4.03
C LEU A 130 -3.06 1.38 -2.87
N VAL A 131 -3.21 0.76 -1.69
CA VAL A 131 -3.71 1.45 -0.48
C VAL A 131 -2.81 2.63 -0.13
N ILE A 132 -1.49 2.41 -0.03
CA ILE A 132 -0.52 3.47 0.27
C ILE A 132 -0.57 4.56 -0.81
N TYR A 133 -0.62 4.18 -2.08
CA TYR A 133 -0.66 5.12 -3.20
C TYR A 133 -1.89 6.04 -3.16
N LEU A 134 -3.06 5.51 -2.81
CA LEU A 134 -4.28 6.31 -2.65
C LEU A 134 -4.26 7.17 -1.39
N LYS A 135 -3.63 6.73 -0.31
CA LYS A 135 -3.39 7.58 0.87
C LYS A 135 -2.50 8.77 0.53
N ILE A 136 -1.46 8.58 -0.28
CA ILE A 136 -0.65 9.70 -0.78
C ILE A 136 -1.52 10.70 -1.54
N ALA A 137 -2.42 10.22 -2.41
CA ALA A 137 -3.35 11.09 -3.16
C ALA A 137 -4.34 11.87 -2.29
N LYS A 138 -4.70 11.33 -1.12
CA LYS A 138 -5.58 11.98 -0.15
C LYS A 138 -4.83 13.06 0.63
N GLU A 139 -3.64 12.73 1.14
CA GLU A 139 -2.89 13.59 2.06
C GLU A 139 -2.08 14.67 1.31
N HIS A 140 -1.67 14.40 0.07
CA HIS A 140 -0.87 15.30 -0.78
C HIS A 140 -1.65 15.66 -2.06
N GLY A 141 -2.49 16.68 -1.95
CA GLY A 141 -3.42 17.09 -3.02
C GLY A 141 -2.74 17.46 -4.34
N GLU A 142 -1.50 17.95 -4.29
CA GLU A 142 -0.67 18.23 -5.46
C GLU A 142 -0.34 16.97 -6.27
N HIS A 143 -0.30 15.79 -5.64
CA HIS A 143 -0.04 14.51 -6.27
C HIS A 143 -1.31 13.79 -6.71
N GLN A 144 -2.48 14.18 -6.17
CA GLN A 144 -3.76 13.50 -6.39
C GLN A 144 -4.06 13.28 -7.88
N ARG A 145 -3.95 14.34 -8.70
CA ARG A 145 -4.26 14.25 -10.14
C ARG A 145 -3.34 13.26 -10.86
N LYS A 146 -2.05 13.24 -10.53
CA LYS A 146 -1.09 12.31 -11.12
C LYS A 146 -1.46 10.87 -10.77
N ILE A 147 -1.71 10.61 -9.49
CA ILE A 147 -2.05 9.29 -8.98
C ILE A 147 -3.36 8.78 -9.60
N LEU A 148 -4.40 9.61 -9.64
CA LEU A 148 -5.68 9.22 -10.24
C LEU A 148 -5.57 9.02 -11.76
N ASN A 149 -4.74 9.79 -12.47
CA ASN A 149 -4.47 9.54 -13.89
C ASN A 149 -3.80 8.18 -14.10
N PHE A 150 -2.82 7.81 -13.26
CA PHE A 150 -2.18 6.51 -13.33
C PHE A 150 -3.20 5.38 -13.13
N VAL A 151 -4.06 5.50 -12.13
CA VAL A 151 -5.11 4.50 -11.89
C VAL A 151 -6.08 4.42 -13.07
N GLU A 152 -6.55 5.57 -13.57
CA GLU A 152 -7.49 5.61 -14.69
C GLU A 152 -6.93 5.01 -15.99
N GLN A 153 -5.62 5.16 -16.23
CA GLN A 153 -4.97 4.58 -17.41
C GLN A 153 -4.77 3.07 -17.29
N ASN A 154 -4.69 2.54 -16.06
CA ASN A 154 -4.28 1.16 -15.83
C ASN A 154 -5.32 0.27 -15.14
N TYR A 155 -6.49 0.79 -14.76
CA TYR A 155 -7.50 0.04 -14.00
C TYR A 155 -7.94 -1.28 -14.65
N GLN A 156 -7.80 -1.42 -15.97
CA GLN A 156 -8.12 -2.66 -16.68
C GLN A 156 -7.20 -3.82 -16.27
N GLN A 157 -5.95 -3.52 -15.92
CA GLN A 157 -4.94 -4.50 -15.48
C GLN A 157 -5.06 -4.84 -13.99
N PHE A 158 -5.85 -4.09 -13.22
CA PHE A 158 -6.03 -4.35 -11.79
C PHE A 158 -6.80 -5.64 -11.56
N SER A 159 -6.39 -6.37 -10.52
CA SER A 159 -7.14 -7.52 -10.00
C SER A 159 -8.52 -7.11 -9.51
N LYS A 160 -9.40 -8.10 -9.29
CA LYS A 160 -10.71 -7.86 -8.70
C LYS A 160 -10.59 -7.17 -7.35
N ASN A 161 -9.70 -7.66 -6.48
CA ASN A 161 -9.46 -7.07 -5.16
C ASN A 161 -8.96 -5.64 -5.26
N GLN A 162 -8.01 -5.33 -6.15
CA GLN A 162 -7.51 -3.96 -6.34
C GLN A 162 -8.63 -3.00 -6.78
N LYS A 163 -9.54 -3.43 -7.65
CA LYS A 163 -10.71 -2.63 -8.06
C LYS A 163 -11.68 -2.42 -6.89
N VAL A 164 -11.94 -3.46 -6.10
CA VAL A 164 -12.78 -3.37 -4.89
C VAL A 164 -12.15 -2.41 -3.87
N LEU A 165 -10.86 -2.54 -3.58
CA LEU A 165 -10.11 -1.67 -2.68
C LEU A 165 -10.14 -0.22 -3.14
N PHE A 166 -9.92 0.04 -4.43
CA PHE A 166 -10.03 1.40 -4.98
C PHE A 166 -11.43 1.97 -4.75
N CYS A 167 -12.49 1.21 -5.01
CA CYS A 167 -13.87 1.66 -4.81
C CYS A 167 -14.18 1.96 -3.33
N MET A 168 -13.77 1.08 -2.41
CA MET A 168 -13.91 1.28 -0.96
C MET A 168 -13.17 2.54 -0.50
N LEU A 169 -11.89 2.67 -0.86
CA LEU A 169 -11.07 3.83 -0.48
C LEU A 169 -11.56 5.12 -1.14
N THR A 170 -12.13 5.04 -2.34
CA THR A 170 -12.77 6.20 -2.96
C THR A 170 -13.92 6.70 -2.11
N ASP A 171 -14.78 5.81 -1.59
CA ASP A 171 -15.89 6.23 -0.72
C ASP A 171 -15.41 6.78 0.62
N GLU A 172 -14.36 6.18 1.19
CA GLU A 172 -13.87 6.54 2.51
C GLU A 172 -13.07 7.85 2.51
N ILE A 173 -12.12 7.99 1.59
CA ILE A 173 -11.10 9.04 1.66
C ILE A 173 -11.05 9.98 0.44
N LEU A 174 -11.66 9.61 -0.69
CA LEU A 174 -11.66 10.43 -1.93
C LEU A 174 -13.06 10.75 -2.45
N SER A 175 -14.09 10.66 -1.61
CA SER A 175 -15.50 10.76 -2.03
C SER A 175 -15.85 12.14 -2.60
N HIS A 176 -15.12 13.16 -2.18
CA HIS A 176 -15.22 14.53 -2.68
C HIS A 176 -14.57 14.72 -4.06
N SER A 177 -13.75 13.79 -4.55
CA SER A 177 -13.02 13.91 -5.82
C SER A 177 -13.88 13.48 -7.02
N PRO A 178 -14.25 14.38 -7.94
CA PRO A 178 -15.01 14.00 -9.14
C PRO A 178 -14.25 13.03 -10.04
N HIS A 179 -12.91 13.12 -10.05
CA HIS A 179 -12.04 12.24 -10.83
C HIS A 179 -12.04 10.82 -10.26
N ALA A 180 -11.85 10.66 -8.94
CA ALA A 180 -11.93 9.34 -8.32
C ALA A 180 -13.32 8.70 -8.51
N ASN A 181 -14.40 9.48 -8.34
CA ASN A 181 -15.76 9.03 -8.59
C ASN A 181 -16.01 8.58 -10.04
N ARG A 182 -15.36 9.23 -11.03
CA ARG A 182 -15.41 8.78 -12.44
C ARG A 182 -14.73 7.43 -12.60
N ILE A 183 -13.53 7.25 -12.05
CA ILE A 183 -12.78 6.00 -12.12
C ILE A 183 -13.57 4.87 -11.45
N LYS A 184 -14.16 5.11 -10.28
CA LYS A 184 -15.03 4.16 -9.58
C LYS A 184 -16.17 3.69 -10.49
N LYS A 185 -16.82 4.59 -11.24
CA LYS A 185 -17.86 4.23 -12.23
C LYS A 185 -17.30 3.38 -13.36
N LEU A 186 -16.07 3.62 -13.83
CA LEU A 186 -15.41 2.81 -14.87
C LEU A 186 -15.10 1.39 -14.38
N MET A 187 -14.75 1.22 -13.10
CA MET A 187 -14.48 -0.10 -12.52
C MET A 187 -15.74 -0.97 -12.37
N ASN A 188 -16.93 -0.35 -12.33
CA ASN A 188 -18.24 -1.03 -12.32
C ASN A 188 -18.37 -2.13 -11.24
N ILE A 189 -17.82 -1.90 -10.06
CA ILE A 189 -17.93 -2.81 -8.91
C ILE A 189 -19.30 -2.59 -8.24
N LYS A 190 -20.12 -3.64 -8.20
CA LYS A 190 -21.46 -3.63 -7.59
C LYS A 190 -21.47 -4.08 -6.13
N GLU A 191 -20.54 -4.95 -5.77
CA GLU A 191 -20.43 -5.53 -4.44
C GLU A 191 -18.98 -5.50 -3.98
N TYR A 192 -18.80 -5.14 -2.72
CA TYR A 192 -17.50 -4.99 -2.07
C TYR A 192 -17.13 -6.32 -1.39
N SER A 193 -16.68 -7.28 -2.19
CA SER A 193 -16.19 -8.57 -1.73
C SER A 193 -14.72 -8.78 -2.13
N LEU A 194 -13.87 -9.04 -1.14
CA LEU A 194 -12.48 -9.42 -1.35
C LEU A 194 -12.39 -10.95 -1.40
N THR A 195 -11.65 -11.47 -2.38
CA THR A 195 -11.47 -12.91 -2.57
C THR A 195 -10.02 -13.28 -2.33
N TYR A 196 -9.78 -14.20 -1.39
CA TYR A 196 -8.45 -14.71 -1.04
C TYR A 196 -8.51 -16.24 -1.05
N GLY A 197 -7.58 -16.90 -1.75
CA GLY A 197 -7.43 -18.36 -1.72
C GLY A 197 -8.26 -19.16 -2.75
N GLY A 198 -8.32 -18.70 -4.00
CA GLY A 198 -8.84 -19.50 -5.12
C GLY A 198 -8.47 -18.85 -6.44
N ASP A 199 -8.15 -19.67 -7.45
CA ASP A 199 -7.80 -19.22 -8.81
C ASP A 199 -8.74 -18.08 -9.22
N ASP A 200 -8.14 -16.92 -9.51
CA ASP A 200 -8.80 -15.89 -10.31
C ASP A 200 -9.17 -16.57 -11.63
N THR A 201 -10.39 -17.11 -11.71
CA THR A 201 -10.97 -17.48 -12.98
C THR A 201 -11.10 -16.20 -13.76
N HIS A 202 -10.08 -15.96 -14.58
CA HIS A 202 -10.23 -15.19 -15.79
C HIS A 202 -11.47 -15.76 -16.49
N GLU A 203 -12.60 -15.08 -16.36
CA GLU A 203 -13.66 -15.17 -17.35
C GLU A 203 -13.03 -14.73 -18.66
N SER A 204 -12.48 -15.73 -19.35
CA SER A 204 -11.98 -15.66 -20.68
C SER A 204 -13.19 -15.42 -21.58
N ASN A 205 -13.51 -14.15 -21.80
CA ASN A 205 -14.18 -13.75 -23.02
C ASN A 205 -13.18 -13.89 -24.18
N GLN A 206 -12.91 -15.15 -24.57
CA GLN A 206 -12.54 -15.53 -25.93
C GLN A 206 -13.83 -15.39 -26.76
N GLU A 207 -13.92 -14.72 -27.91
CA GLU A 207 -12.93 -14.41 -28.94
C GLU A 207 -13.47 -13.25 -29.81
N HIS A 208 -12.59 -12.33 -30.22
CA HIS A 208 -12.30 -12.15 -31.64
C HIS A 208 -10.86 -11.67 -31.79
N LYS A 209 -10.02 -12.58 -32.28
CA LYS A 209 -8.63 -12.34 -32.66
C LYS A 209 -8.56 -11.29 -33.76
N SER A 210 -7.71 -10.29 -33.57
CA SER A 210 -7.03 -9.58 -34.66
C SER A 210 -5.56 -9.43 -34.28
N PRO A 211 -4.62 -9.73 -35.19
CA PRO A 211 -3.22 -9.89 -34.82
C PRO A 211 -2.56 -8.54 -34.50
N ASN A 212 -1.85 -8.53 -33.38
CA ASN A 212 -0.71 -7.69 -33.02
C ASN A 212 -0.33 -6.61 -34.05
N LYS A 213 -0.77 -5.36 -33.82
CA LYS A 213 -0.08 -4.18 -34.34
C LYS A 213 0.73 -3.57 -33.22
N LYS A 214 2.05 -3.53 -33.42
CA LYS A 214 2.99 -2.94 -32.48
C LYS A 214 2.92 -1.41 -32.61
N TRP A 215 2.82 -0.72 -31.48
CA TRP A 215 2.48 0.72 -31.39
C TRP A 215 3.47 1.68 -32.06
N TRP A 216 4.65 1.21 -32.47
CA TRP A 216 5.67 2.02 -33.13
C TRP A 216 5.51 2.16 -34.65
N GLU A 217 4.50 1.54 -35.27
CA GLU A 217 4.25 1.67 -36.72
C GLU A 217 3.51 2.96 -37.12
N PHE A 218 3.16 3.85 -36.18
CA PHE A 218 2.39 5.08 -36.44
C PHE A 218 3.22 6.33 -36.78
N TRP A 219 4.55 6.23 -36.86
CA TRP A 219 5.44 7.36 -37.15
C TRP A 219 6.37 7.12 -38.34
N LYS A 220 5.78 6.90 -39.53
CA LYS A 220 6.48 7.03 -40.83
C LYS A 220 5.67 7.87 -41.80
#